data_AF-A0A940RB71-F1
#
_entry.id   AF-A0A940RB71-F1
#
_cell.length_a   1.000
_cell.length_b   1.000
_cell.length_c   1.000
_cell.angle_alpha   90.00
_cell.angle_beta   90.00
_cell.angle_gamma   90.00
#
_symmetry.space_group_name_H-M   'P 1'
#
loop_
_entity.id
_entity.type
_entity.pdbx_description
1 polymer ?
#
loop_
_entity_poly.entity_id
_entity_poly.type
_entity_poly.pdbx_seq_one_letter_code
_entity_poly.pdbx_strand_id
1 'polypeptide(L)'
;MKINQLSKLSKDTGLSPEKLALYFQVSNMTLRRWLKKGGIARIPVQYDTNIYQGILSMVRDGLIDKDHELVKEAYDFTQVLFANNSFMMMDLSADQFKESENEDGMIDLCMRLGQKEHALTYVQNSENTLKDFETKSSSIREKVQGLWRVLKDSEVQKSSKYVAIGALFYLAFPFDFIPDSVPGVGLLDDFAILTIAGNYYARLKGFVG
;
A
#
# COMPACT_ATOMS: atom_id res chain seq x y z
N MET A 1 -21.01 4.15 0.99
CA MET A 1 -21.90 4.72 -0.07
C MET A 1 -23.36 4.93 0.39
N LYS A 2 -24.05 5.99 -0.06
CA LYS A 2 -25.51 6.25 0.14
C LYS A 2 -26.36 5.71 -1.02
N ILE A 3 -27.64 5.40 -0.76
CA ILE A 3 -28.55 4.86 -1.79
C ILE A 3 -28.78 5.85 -2.94
N ASN A 4 -28.90 7.16 -2.66
CA ASN A 4 -29.03 8.17 -3.71
C ASN A 4 -27.82 8.23 -4.65
N GLN A 5 -26.60 8.04 -4.13
CA GLN A 5 -25.39 7.92 -4.94
C GLN A 5 -25.46 6.69 -5.84
N LEU A 6 -25.95 5.55 -5.33
CA LEU A 6 -26.15 4.33 -6.12
C LEU A 6 -27.19 4.52 -7.24
N SER A 7 -28.29 5.21 -6.93
CA SER A 7 -29.30 5.55 -7.93
C SER A 7 -28.78 6.51 -9.00
N LYS A 8 -27.94 7.48 -8.62
CA LYS A 8 -27.27 8.38 -9.57
C LYS A 8 -26.32 7.61 -10.47
N LEU A 9 -25.46 6.77 -9.89
CA LEU A 9 -24.53 5.90 -10.63
C LEU A 9 -25.23 5.01 -11.66
N SER A 10 -26.37 4.42 -11.30
CA SER A 10 -27.17 3.60 -12.22
C SER A 10 -27.72 4.39 -13.39
N LYS A 11 -28.08 5.67 -13.19
CA LYS A 11 -28.53 6.57 -14.26
C LYS A 11 -27.37 6.99 -15.14
N ASP A 12 -26.26 7.40 -14.54
CA ASP A 12 -25.09 7.93 -15.25
C ASP A 12 -24.44 6.86 -16.15
N THR A 13 -24.50 5.59 -15.73
CA THR A 13 -23.94 4.45 -16.48
C THR A 13 -24.93 3.78 -17.42
N GLY A 14 -26.23 4.07 -17.29
CA GLY A 14 -27.29 3.40 -18.04
C GLY A 14 -27.42 1.89 -17.79
N LEU A 15 -26.75 1.35 -16.78
CA LEU A 15 -26.75 -0.08 -16.49
C LEU A 15 -28.04 -0.53 -15.80
N SER A 16 -28.49 -1.73 -16.15
CA SER A 16 -29.58 -2.39 -15.44
C SER A 16 -29.14 -2.83 -14.04
N PRO A 17 -30.08 -3.01 -13.10
CA PRO A 17 -29.76 -3.53 -11.76
C PRO A 17 -29.01 -4.86 -11.78
N GLU A 18 -29.26 -5.72 -12.75
CA GLU A 18 -28.59 -7.02 -12.88
C GLU A 18 -27.11 -6.84 -13.23
N LYS A 19 -26.80 -5.93 -14.16
CA LYS A 19 -25.41 -5.66 -14.55
C LYS A 19 -24.63 -4.99 -13.41
N LEU A 20 -25.24 -4.03 -12.72
CA LEU A 20 -24.61 -3.39 -11.55
C LEU A 20 -24.37 -4.38 -10.41
N ALA A 21 -25.29 -5.32 -10.19
CA ALA A 21 -25.16 -6.34 -9.16
C ALA A 21 -23.94 -7.25 -9.40
N LEU A 22 -23.58 -7.52 -10.66
CA LEU A 22 -22.35 -8.24 -11.01
C LEU A 22 -21.10 -7.46 -10.58
N TYR A 23 -21.04 -6.15 -10.88
CA TYR A 23 -19.91 -5.31 -10.47
C TYR A 23 -19.77 -5.22 -8.95
N PHE A 24 -20.88 -5.06 -8.23
CA PHE A 24 -20.87 -4.94 -6.77
C PHE A 24 -20.87 -6.27 -6.03
N GLN A 25 -20.88 -7.41 -6.75
CA GLN A 25 -20.92 -8.75 -6.17
C GLN A 25 -22.02 -8.89 -5.09
N VAL A 26 -23.21 -8.35 -5.37
CA VAL A 26 -24.39 -8.45 -4.51
C VAL A 26 -25.52 -9.15 -5.24
N SER A 27 -26.49 -9.70 -4.50
CA SER A 27 -27.66 -10.28 -5.16
C SER A 27 -28.49 -9.23 -5.90
N ASN A 28 -29.07 -9.59 -7.04
CA ASN A 28 -30.00 -8.73 -7.79
C ASN A 28 -31.15 -8.23 -6.91
N MET A 29 -31.65 -9.08 -6.01
CA MET A 29 -32.72 -8.73 -5.06
C MET A 29 -32.29 -7.65 -4.08
N THR A 30 -31.06 -7.73 -3.57
CA THR A 30 -30.47 -6.73 -2.68
C THR A 30 -30.36 -5.38 -3.38
N LEU A 31 -29.81 -5.35 -4.59
CA LEU A 31 -29.61 -4.10 -5.34
C LEU A 31 -30.94 -3.44 -5.70
N ARG A 32 -31.91 -4.22 -6.20
CA ARG A 32 -33.26 -3.74 -6.52
C ARG A 32 -33.95 -3.17 -5.28
N ARG A 33 -33.79 -3.80 -4.11
CA ARG A 33 -34.34 -3.30 -2.85
C ARG A 33 -33.76 -1.94 -2.47
N TRP A 34 -32.44 -1.73 -2.65
CA TRP A 34 -31.81 -0.44 -2.38
C TRP A 34 -32.29 0.63 -3.37
N LEU A 35 -32.25 0.34 -4.67
CA LEU A 35 -32.72 1.27 -5.71
C LEU A 35 -34.19 1.67 -5.53
N LYS A 36 -35.06 0.74 -5.12
CA LYS A 36 -36.48 1.01 -4.82
C LYS A 36 -36.68 1.84 -3.56
N LYS A 37 -35.87 1.60 -2.51
CA LYS A 37 -35.97 2.34 -1.24
C LYS A 37 -35.67 3.82 -1.45
N GLY A 38 -34.71 4.13 -2.31
CA GLY A 38 -34.28 5.50 -2.59
C GLY A 38 -33.79 6.24 -1.35
N GLY A 39 -33.56 7.54 -1.50
CA GLY A 39 -33.25 8.46 -0.40
C GLY A 39 -31.80 8.42 0.09
N ILE A 40 -31.57 9.03 1.25
CA ILE A 40 -30.24 9.29 1.82
C ILE A 40 -29.72 8.17 2.73
N ALA A 41 -30.46 7.07 2.86
CA ALA A 41 -30.05 5.95 3.70
C ALA A 41 -28.71 5.37 3.22
N ARG A 42 -27.85 4.99 4.16
CA ARG A 42 -26.55 4.37 3.87
C ARG A 42 -26.75 2.90 3.51
N ILE A 43 -25.97 2.41 2.54
CA ILE A 43 -25.83 0.97 2.28
C ILE A 43 -25.06 0.34 3.45
N PRO A 44 -25.39 -0.90 3.89
CA PRO A 44 -24.66 -1.54 4.99
C PRO A 44 -23.16 -1.65 4.70
N VAL A 45 -22.33 -1.35 5.72
CA VAL A 45 -20.86 -1.20 5.60
C VAL A 45 -20.18 -2.48 5.09
N GLN A 46 -20.73 -3.66 5.39
CA GLN A 46 -20.22 -4.94 4.89
C GLN A 46 -20.14 -5.05 3.35
N TYR A 47 -20.83 -4.16 2.62
CA TYR A 47 -20.80 -4.10 1.16
C TYR A 47 -19.86 -3.01 0.62
N ASP A 48 -19.29 -2.15 1.48
CA ASP A 48 -18.46 -1.02 1.02
C ASP A 48 -17.29 -1.53 0.17
N THR A 49 -16.57 -2.58 0.59
CA THR A 49 -15.46 -3.18 -0.20
C THR A 49 -15.89 -3.59 -1.60
N ASN A 50 -16.94 -4.41 -1.73
CA ASN A 50 -17.38 -4.89 -3.04
C ASN A 50 -17.91 -3.76 -3.92
N ILE A 51 -18.59 -2.78 -3.31
CA ILE A 51 -19.14 -1.63 -4.03
C ILE A 51 -18.03 -0.75 -4.60
N TYR A 52 -17.05 -0.37 -3.79
CA TYR A 52 -15.96 0.51 -4.24
C TYR A 52 -15.04 -0.22 -5.23
N GLN A 53 -14.74 -1.51 -5.03
CA GLN A 53 -14.03 -2.31 -6.04
C GLN A 53 -14.81 -2.45 -7.35
N GLY A 54 -16.13 -2.59 -7.27
CA GLY A 54 -17.02 -2.59 -8.43
C GLY A 54 -16.96 -1.28 -9.20
N ILE A 55 -16.99 -0.14 -8.51
CA ILE A 55 -16.83 1.19 -9.14
C ILE A 55 -15.50 1.29 -9.88
N LEU A 56 -14.38 0.87 -9.29
CA LEU A 56 -13.08 0.88 -9.96
C LEU A 56 -13.03 -0.06 -11.17
N SER A 57 -13.68 -1.22 -11.07
CA SER A 57 -13.81 -2.15 -12.20
C SER A 57 -14.63 -1.54 -13.35
N MET A 58 -15.64 -0.75 -13.05
CA MET A 58 -16.43 -0.02 -14.05
C MET A 58 -15.61 1.08 -14.75
N VAL A 59 -14.69 1.75 -14.03
CA VAL A 59 -13.74 2.69 -14.66
C VAL A 59 -12.80 1.96 -15.60
N ARG A 60 -12.23 0.83 -15.16
CA ARG A 60 -11.37 -0.02 -16.01
C ARG A 60 -12.09 -0.47 -17.29
N ASP A 61 -13.36 -0.80 -17.17
CA ASP A 61 -14.19 -1.26 -18.30
C ASP A 61 -14.75 -0.08 -19.14
N GLY A 62 -14.38 1.17 -18.83
CA GLY A 62 -14.75 2.37 -19.58
C GLY A 62 -16.20 2.82 -19.40
N LEU A 63 -16.89 2.36 -18.35
CA LEU A 63 -18.30 2.65 -18.09
C LEU A 63 -18.53 3.93 -17.28
N ILE A 64 -17.50 4.38 -16.55
CA ILE A 64 -17.52 5.59 -15.72
C ILE A 64 -16.21 6.35 -15.97
N ASP A 65 -16.30 7.68 -16.04
CA ASP A 65 -15.13 8.55 -16.12
C ASP A 65 -14.32 8.54 -14.80
N LYS A 66 -12.99 8.57 -14.91
CA LYS A 66 -12.07 8.65 -13.76
C LYS A 66 -12.34 9.85 -12.85
N ASP A 67 -12.89 10.94 -13.37
CA ASP A 67 -13.16 12.19 -12.65
C ASP A 67 -14.54 12.19 -11.97
N HIS A 68 -15.30 11.08 -12.07
CA HIS A 68 -16.58 10.93 -11.42
C HIS A 68 -16.47 10.96 -9.88
N GLU A 69 -17.38 11.65 -9.20
CA GLU A 69 -17.33 11.89 -7.73
C GLU A 69 -17.13 10.60 -6.90
N LEU A 70 -17.81 9.51 -7.30
CA LEU A 70 -17.74 8.21 -6.64
C LEU A 70 -16.43 7.45 -6.90
N VAL A 71 -15.71 7.78 -7.97
CA VAL A 71 -14.42 7.16 -8.27
C VAL A 71 -13.38 7.67 -7.28
N LYS A 72 -13.40 8.96 -6.94
CA LYS A 72 -12.55 9.51 -5.89
C LYS A 72 -12.85 8.86 -4.53
N GLU A 73 -14.12 8.73 -4.16
CA GLU A 73 -14.52 8.06 -2.91
C GLU A 73 -14.08 6.57 -2.90
N ALA A 74 -14.19 5.88 -4.03
CA ALA A 74 -13.74 4.49 -4.18
C ALA A 74 -12.22 4.36 -4.10
N TYR A 75 -11.49 5.28 -4.71
CA TYR A 75 -10.04 5.34 -4.66
C TYR A 75 -9.58 5.56 -3.21
N ASP A 76 -10.07 6.59 -2.53
CA ASP A 76 -9.70 6.88 -1.14
C ASP A 76 -10.00 5.70 -0.20
N PHE A 77 -11.18 5.07 -0.35
CA PHE A 77 -11.53 3.88 0.44
C PHE A 77 -10.58 2.70 0.19
N THR A 78 -10.30 2.40 -1.08
CA THR A 78 -9.44 1.27 -1.42
C THR A 78 -8.01 1.51 -0.99
N GLN A 79 -7.50 2.74 -1.09
CA GLN A 79 -6.17 3.10 -0.60
C GLN A 79 -6.05 2.92 0.92
N VAL A 80 -7.05 3.36 1.70
CA VAL A 80 -7.07 3.12 3.15
C VAL A 80 -7.14 1.62 3.48
N LEU A 81 -7.94 0.85 2.72
CA LEU A 81 -8.02 -0.59 2.89
C LEU A 81 -6.67 -1.29 2.58
N PHE A 82 -5.99 -0.87 1.51
CA PHE A 82 -4.65 -1.37 1.15
C PHE A 82 -3.63 -1.04 2.24
N ALA A 83 -3.62 0.19 2.74
CA ALA A 83 -2.73 0.59 3.83
C ALA A 83 -2.95 -0.26 5.09
N ASN A 84 -4.21 -0.42 5.53
CA ASN A 84 -4.54 -1.23 6.70
C ASN A 84 -4.17 -2.71 6.53
N ASN A 85 -4.41 -3.28 5.34
CA ASN A 85 -4.03 -4.66 5.06
C ASN A 85 -2.51 -4.83 5.06
N SER A 86 -1.77 -3.85 4.53
CA SER A 86 -0.30 -3.83 4.54
C SER A 86 0.23 -3.80 5.96
N PHE A 87 -0.29 -2.90 6.80
CA PHE A 87 0.05 -2.84 8.23
C PHE A 87 -0.21 -4.17 8.94
N MET A 88 -1.36 -4.79 8.71
CA MET A 88 -1.69 -6.09 9.30
C MET A 88 -0.74 -7.20 8.84
N MET A 89 -0.43 -7.28 7.54
CA MET A 89 0.49 -8.30 7.01
C MET A 89 1.91 -8.14 7.54
N MET A 90 2.31 -6.90 7.79
CA MET A 90 3.61 -6.61 8.36
C MET A 90 3.60 -6.66 9.86
N ASP A 91 2.47 -6.89 10.55
CA ASP A 91 2.36 -6.78 12.01
C ASP A 91 2.84 -5.40 12.53
N LEU A 92 2.29 -4.34 11.95
CA LEU A 92 2.53 -2.93 12.31
C LEU A 92 1.20 -2.22 12.59
N SER A 93 1.26 -1.10 13.33
CA SER A 93 0.14 -0.19 13.55
C SER A 93 0.34 1.13 12.82
N ALA A 94 -0.76 1.83 12.50
CA ALA A 94 -0.70 3.14 11.85
C ALA A 94 0.09 4.19 12.66
N ASP A 95 0.06 4.10 13.99
CA ASP A 95 0.79 5.04 14.84
C ASP A 95 2.32 4.83 14.78
N GLN A 96 2.77 3.59 14.60
CA GLN A 96 4.20 3.30 14.37
C GLN A 96 4.72 3.92 13.08
N PHE A 97 3.86 4.14 12.09
CA PHE A 97 4.22 4.86 10.87
C PHE A 97 4.26 6.37 11.06
N LYS A 98 3.38 6.96 11.88
CA LYS A 98 3.44 8.40 12.18
C LYS A 98 4.75 8.78 12.87
N GLU A 99 5.28 7.88 13.71
CA GLU A 99 6.58 8.08 14.35
C GLU A 99 7.75 8.03 13.36
N SER A 100 7.55 7.50 12.15
CA SER A 100 8.56 7.39 11.09
C SER A 100 8.67 8.60 10.17
N GLU A 101 8.03 9.74 10.50
CA GLU A 101 8.15 10.99 9.73
C GLU A 101 9.58 11.58 9.72
N ASN A 102 10.46 11.15 10.63
CA ASN A 102 11.85 11.60 10.73
C ASN A 102 12.86 10.46 10.53
N GLU A 103 14.14 10.80 10.33
CA GLU A 103 15.22 9.83 10.03
C GLU A 103 15.34 8.74 11.11
N ASP A 104 15.26 9.10 12.39
CA ASP A 104 15.39 8.17 13.51
C ASP A 104 14.21 7.18 13.59
N GLY A 105 12.99 7.67 13.36
CA GLY A 105 11.79 6.85 13.31
C GLY A 105 11.79 5.88 12.14
N MET A 106 12.33 6.27 10.99
CA MET A 106 12.51 5.35 9.85
C MET A 106 13.53 4.26 10.14
N ILE A 107 14.62 4.59 10.84
CA ILE A 107 15.61 3.59 11.28
C ILE A 107 14.97 2.61 12.27
N ASP A 108 14.17 3.10 13.23
CA ASP A 108 13.45 2.25 14.18
C ASP A 108 12.44 1.34 13.47
N LEU A 109 11.69 1.86 12.50
CA LEU A 109 10.78 1.07 11.67
C LEU A 109 11.53 -0.05 10.92
N CYS A 110 12.65 0.28 10.26
CA CYS A 110 13.48 -0.71 9.57
C CYS A 110 14.04 -1.75 10.54
N MET A 111 14.48 -1.33 11.72
CA MET A 111 14.98 -2.23 12.75
C MET A 111 13.91 -3.21 13.23
N ARG A 112 12.68 -2.73 13.51
CA ARG A 112 11.54 -3.58 13.89
C ARG A 112 11.14 -4.55 12.78
N LEU A 113 11.08 -4.07 11.54
CA LEU A 113 10.78 -4.92 10.38
C LEU A 113 11.83 -6.00 10.21
N GLY A 114 13.12 -5.66 10.29
CA GLY A 114 14.20 -6.62 10.12
C GLY A 114 14.38 -7.61 11.26
N GLN A 115 13.91 -7.29 12.47
CA GLN A 115 13.91 -8.21 13.62
C GLN A 115 12.86 -9.32 13.50
N LYS A 116 11.93 -9.24 12.55
CA LYS A 116 10.89 -10.26 12.37
C LYS A 116 11.49 -11.56 11.85
N GLU A 117 11.03 -12.67 12.42
CA GLU A 117 11.58 -14.01 12.18
C GLU A 117 11.64 -14.38 10.68
N HIS A 118 10.63 -13.97 9.92
CA HIS A 118 10.52 -14.27 8.49
C HIS A 118 11.12 -13.20 7.56
N ALA A 119 11.53 -12.04 8.06
CA ALA A 119 11.93 -10.91 7.23
C ALA A 119 13.18 -11.23 6.39
N LEU A 120 14.19 -11.84 7.01
CA LEU A 120 15.41 -12.25 6.29
C LEU A 120 15.10 -13.27 5.20
N THR A 121 14.33 -14.31 5.52
CA THR A 121 13.93 -15.35 4.57
C THR A 121 13.12 -14.76 3.41
N TYR A 122 12.23 -13.81 3.70
CA TYR A 122 11.46 -13.10 2.69
C TYR A 122 12.36 -12.29 1.74
N VAL A 123 13.30 -11.52 2.27
CA VAL A 123 14.28 -10.74 1.49
C VAL A 123 15.12 -11.66 0.60
N GLN A 124 15.59 -12.79 1.14
CA GLN A 124 16.36 -13.78 0.37
C GLN A 124 15.54 -14.40 -0.76
N ASN A 125 14.27 -14.72 -0.52
CA ASN A 125 13.39 -15.28 -1.55
C ASN A 125 12.94 -14.24 -2.60
N SER A 126 13.06 -12.95 -2.29
CA SER A 126 12.64 -11.84 -3.15
C SER A 126 13.80 -11.21 -3.92
N GLU A 127 14.92 -11.94 -4.09
CA GLU A 127 16.12 -11.45 -4.78
C GLU A 127 15.82 -10.97 -6.21
N ASN A 128 14.94 -11.66 -6.95
CA ASN A 128 14.54 -11.27 -8.30
C ASN A 128 13.78 -9.94 -8.30
N THR A 129 12.84 -9.76 -7.37
CA THR A 129 12.10 -8.50 -7.20
C THR A 129 13.06 -7.34 -6.92
N LEU A 130 14.03 -7.55 -6.03
CA LEU A 130 15.03 -6.53 -5.69
C LEU A 130 15.92 -6.19 -6.90
N LYS A 131 16.30 -7.19 -7.71
CA LYS A 131 17.03 -6.95 -8.97
C LYS A 131 16.23 -6.12 -9.96
N ASP A 132 14.92 -6.32 -10.05
CA ASP A 132 14.06 -5.50 -10.92
C ASP A 132 14.11 -4.03 -10.48
N PHE A 133 14.11 -3.74 -9.17
CA PHE A 133 14.31 -2.39 -8.66
C PHE A 133 15.70 -1.81 -8.98
N GLU A 134 16.76 -2.62 -8.93
CA GLU A 134 18.10 -2.17 -9.34
C GLU A 134 18.15 -1.71 -10.81
N THR A 135 17.31 -2.27 -11.69
CA THR A 135 17.28 -1.85 -13.10
C THR A 135 16.61 -0.50 -13.33
N LYS A 136 15.82 -0.01 -12.37
CA LYS A 136 15.07 1.25 -12.49
C LYS A 136 15.96 2.49 -12.37
N SER A 137 17.02 2.46 -11.55
CA SER A 137 17.92 3.60 -11.33
C SER A 137 19.27 3.17 -10.77
N SER A 138 20.36 3.81 -11.22
CA SER A 138 21.71 3.58 -10.69
C SER A 138 21.83 3.89 -9.20
N SER A 139 21.15 4.93 -8.71
CA SER A 139 21.17 5.29 -7.29
C SER A 139 20.46 4.24 -6.42
N ILE A 140 19.35 3.67 -6.91
CA ILE A 140 18.64 2.57 -6.21
C ILE A 140 19.54 1.34 -6.17
N ARG A 141 20.18 1.01 -7.30
CA ARG A 141 21.10 -0.11 -7.40
C ARG A 141 22.23 -0.04 -6.39
N GLU A 142 22.91 1.11 -6.28
CA GLU A 142 24.00 1.32 -5.32
C GLU A 142 23.53 1.10 -3.88
N LYS A 143 22.36 1.64 -3.52
CA LYS A 143 21.78 1.48 -2.18
C LYS A 143 21.42 0.03 -1.88
N VAL A 144 20.68 -0.64 -2.77
CA VAL A 144 20.29 -2.06 -2.61
C VAL A 144 21.52 -2.95 -2.48
N GLN A 145 22.53 -2.77 -3.33
CA GLN A 145 23.78 -3.51 -3.23
C GLN A 145 24.56 -3.20 -1.94
N GLY A 146 24.56 -1.94 -1.51
CA GLY A 146 25.12 -1.54 -0.22
C GLY A 146 24.49 -2.29 0.95
N LEU A 147 23.16 -2.37 0.98
CA LEU A 147 22.43 -3.14 2.00
C LEU A 147 22.78 -4.63 1.95
N TRP A 148 22.88 -5.23 0.75
CA TRP A 148 23.35 -6.62 0.61
C TRP A 148 24.77 -6.83 1.14
N ARG A 149 25.68 -5.87 0.98
CA ARG A 149 27.03 -5.92 1.55
C ARG A 149 26.97 -5.89 3.08
N VAL A 150 26.14 -5.03 3.67
CA VAL A 150 25.92 -4.93 5.13
C VAL A 150 25.46 -6.26 5.71
N LEU A 151 24.57 -6.99 5.02
CA LEU A 151 24.11 -8.31 5.48
C LEU A 151 25.23 -9.35 5.49
N LYS A 152 26.09 -9.33 4.47
CA LYS A 152 27.19 -10.29 4.28
C LYS A 152 28.42 -9.97 5.14
N ASP A 153 28.61 -8.73 5.55
CA ASP A 153 29.75 -8.31 6.38
C ASP A 153 29.62 -8.88 7.81
N SER A 154 30.59 -9.70 8.25
CA SER A 154 30.63 -10.31 9.59
C SER A 154 30.98 -9.32 10.71
N GLU A 155 31.60 -8.18 10.39
CA GLU A 155 32.03 -7.18 11.36
C GLU A 155 30.94 -6.16 11.69
N VAL A 156 29.86 -6.13 10.90
CA VAL A 156 28.74 -5.20 11.13
C VAL A 156 27.88 -5.68 12.31
N GLN A 157 27.51 -4.72 13.17
CA GLN A 157 26.65 -4.97 14.33
C GLN A 157 25.29 -5.56 13.92
N LYS A 158 24.70 -6.39 14.77
CA LYS A 158 23.40 -7.04 14.48
C LYS A 158 22.27 -6.03 14.26
N SER A 159 22.24 -4.93 15.00
CA SER A 159 21.26 -3.83 14.83
C SER A 159 21.30 -3.27 13.41
N SER A 160 22.50 -2.98 12.93
CA SER A 160 22.77 -2.55 11.56
C SER A 160 22.30 -3.59 10.53
N LYS A 161 22.45 -4.89 10.79
CA LYS A 161 21.89 -5.91 9.89
C LYS A 161 20.36 -5.90 9.87
N TYR A 162 19.70 -5.72 11.03
CA TYR A 162 18.24 -5.64 11.07
C TYR A 162 17.71 -4.44 10.29
N VAL A 163 18.33 -3.27 10.40
CA VAL A 163 17.93 -2.10 9.59
C VAL A 163 18.01 -2.41 8.09
N ALA A 164 19.02 -3.18 7.65
CA ALA A 164 19.21 -3.51 6.23
C ALA A 164 18.19 -4.55 5.77
N ILE A 165 17.90 -5.55 6.60
CA ILE A 165 16.83 -6.51 6.35
C ILE A 165 15.50 -5.78 6.25
N GLY A 166 15.19 -4.87 7.18
CA GLY A 166 13.93 -4.12 7.18
C GLY A 166 13.77 -3.23 5.96
N ALA A 167 14.83 -2.52 5.55
CA ALA A 167 14.80 -1.67 4.36
C ALA A 167 14.62 -2.50 3.07
N LEU A 168 15.31 -3.64 2.94
CA LEU A 168 15.13 -4.55 1.81
C LEU A 168 13.78 -5.26 1.84
N PHE A 169 13.28 -5.62 3.02
CA PHE A 169 11.98 -6.24 3.22
C PHE A 169 10.88 -5.29 2.77
N TYR A 170 10.98 -4.02 3.17
CA TYR A 170 10.08 -2.97 2.75
C TYR A 170 10.05 -2.85 1.22
N LEU A 171 11.22 -2.70 0.58
CA LEU A 171 11.33 -2.54 -0.87
C LEU A 171 10.82 -3.76 -1.66
N ALA A 172 11.04 -4.97 -1.13
CA ALA A 172 10.62 -6.21 -1.79
C ALA A 172 9.13 -6.53 -1.59
N PHE A 173 8.46 -5.85 -0.66
CA PHE A 173 7.09 -6.15 -0.30
C PHE A 173 6.14 -5.82 -1.46
N PRO A 174 5.13 -6.67 -1.76
CA PRO A 174 4.36 -6.56 -2.99
C PRO A 174 3.26 -5.48 -2.91
N PHE A 175 3.11 -4.83 -1.75
CA PHE A 175 2.16 -3.74 -1.54
C PHE A 175 2.93 -2.44 -1.40
N ASP A 176 2.62 -1.48 -2.28
CA ASP A 176 3.13 -0.12 -2.24
C ASP A 176 2.61 0.55 -0.95
N PHE A 177 3.52 0.84 -0.02
CA PHE A 177 3.20 0.90 1.41
C PHE A 177 2.33 2.09 1.82
N ILE A 178 2.43 3.22 1.12
CA ILE A 178 1.67 4.42 1.51
C ILE A 178 1.25 5.20 0.26
N PRO A 179 -0.02 5.06 -0.16
CA PRO A 179 -0.62 5.98 -1.11
C PRO A 179 -0.57 7.40 -0.50
N ASP A 180 -0.24 8.42 -1.30
CA ASP A 180 -0.29 9.86 -0.93
C ASP A 180 -1.63 10.29 -0.28
N SER A 181 -2.65 9.44 -0.39
CA SER A 181 -4.02 9.59 0.08
C SER A 181 -4.24 9.37 1.58
N VAL A 182 -3.28 8.86 2.38
CA VAL A 182 -3.47 8.72 3.84
C VAL A 182 -3.01 9.99 4.57
N PRO A 183 -3.92 10.86 5.03
CA PRO A 183 -3.53 12.11 5.69
C PRO A 183 -2.83 11.81 7.02
N GLY A 184 -1.63 12.36 7.21
CA GLY A 184 -0.82 12.16 8.42
C GLY A 184 -0.01 10.85 8.45
N VAL A 185 0.08 10.13 7.32
CA VAL A 185 0.94 8.93 7.17
C VAL A 185 1.78 9.01 5.88
N GLY A 186 1.48 9.94 4.97
CA GLY A 186 2.15 10.10 3.68
C GLY A 186 3.63 10.52 3.77
N LEU A 187 4.44 9.94 2.87
CA LEU A 187 5.87 10.17 2.56
C LEU A 187 6.88 9.09 2.99
N LEU A 188 6.50 7.81 3.09
CA LEU A 188 7.50 6.76 2.91
C LEU A 188 7.55 6.37 1.43
N ASP A 189 8.40 7.10 0.71
CA ASP A 189 8.87 6.70 -0.62
C ASP A 189 9.92 5.59 -0.44
N ASP A 190 9.85 4.53 -1.23
CA ASP A 190 10.87 3.47 -1.32
C ASP A 190 12.29 4.07 -1.39
N PHE A 191 12.44 5.20 -2.09
CA PHE A 191 13.70 5.91 -2.19
C PHE A 191 14.14 6.55 -0.87
N ALA A 192 13.21 7.07 -0.06
CA ALA A 192 13.52 7.68 1.24
C ALA A 192 14.10 6.65 2.22
N ILE A 193 13.48 5.47 2.30
CA ILE A 193 13.95 4.37 3.14
C ILE A 193 15.34 3.90 2.73
N LEU A 194 15.56 3.68 1.43
CA LEU A 194 16.88 3.30 0.93
C LEU A 194 17.93 4.38 1.20
N THR A 195 17.55 5.66 1.08
CA THR A 195 18.45 6.79 1.37
C THR A 195 18.85 6.83 2.83
N ILE A 196 17.89 6.72 3.73
CA ILE A 196 18.13 6.80 5.17
C ILE A 196 18.91 5.58 5.65
N ALA A 197 18.54 4.38 5.21
CA ALA A 197 19.30 3.18 5.52
C ALA A 197 20.74 3.32 4.99
N GLY A 198 20.93 3.71 3.73
CA GLY A 198 22.26 3.94 3.14
C GLY A 198 23.09 4.97 3.91
N ASN A 199 22.50 6.12 4.26
CA ASN A 199 23.15 7.18 5.03
C ASN A 199 23.51 6.73 6.45
N TYR A 200 22.62 5.99 7.11
CA TYR A 200 22.87 5.38 8.41
C TYR A 200 24.13 4.50 8.38
N TYR A 201 24.31 3.69 7.33
CA TYR A 201 25.53 2.89 7.18
C TYR A 201 26.75 3.72 6.83
N ALA A 202 26.62 4.73 5.95
CA ALA A 202 27.71 5.63 5.60
C ALA A 202 28.28 6.38 6.81
N ARG A 203 27.43 6.65 7.83
CA ARG A 203 27.84 7.24 9.11
C ARG A 203 28.54 6.24 10.04
N LEU A 204 28.21 4.95 9.96
CA LEU A 204 28.73 3.91 10.87
C LEU A 204 30.08 3.32 10.44
N LYS A 205 30.26 3.09 9.14
CA LYS A 205 31.55 2.82 8.50
C LYS A 205 31.59 3.83 7.37
N GLY A 206 32.68 4.56 7.13
CA GLY A 206 32.79 5.51 6.02
C GLY A 206 32.54 4.84 4.66
N PHE A 207 31.27 4.62 4.33
CA PHE A 207 30.79 3.81 3.23
C PHE A 207 30.83 4.72 2.01
N VAL A 208 32.04 4.84 1.48
CA VAL A 208 32.32 5.52 0.22
C VAL A 208 32.21 4.47 -0.87
N GLY A 209 31.26 4.64 -1.79
CA GLY A 209 31.14 3.86 -3.04
C GLY A 209 29.82 3.13 -3.20
#